data_AF-A0A7S4NZN1-F1
#
_entry.id   AF-A0A7S4NZN1-F1
#
_cell.length_a   1.000
_cell.length_b   1.000
_cell.length_c   1.000
_cell.angle_alpha   90.00
_cell.angle_beta   90.00
_cell.angle_gamma   90.00
#
_symmetry.space_group_name_H-M   'P 1'
#
loop_
_entity.id
_entity.type
_entity.pdbx_description
1 polymer ?
#
loop_
_entity_poly.entity_id
_entity_poly.type
_entity_poly.pdbx_seq_one_letter_code
_entity_poly.pdbx_strand_id
1 'polypeptide(L)'
;MKAYMEEKELVEERGRTSEAGEKLSMSAFMQLRRSRQVLEEARERQEKGEDEEALPMLEQAVGASEHSVEARVALSQAIWNEADGESSLARVEELLKQAISVAKKNTSSTESAFLPLATNKLLLLLCLQGRDKEAQELLQGEGYEYRLSPEVFRGKLICQGGDQEQDCNAQLLRDSLLCVLDEALPADMLRHLQECFSPASAFWREHSYLSPQTGYFSYLHDIDRPACNNMEQIIHVLWKHAISRFPHAARARKAEWWAHCRPHPSGHQLHFDSDDEGIGGVRNPIVTTVTYLSMGTGGCTLVTDQRVDDRELACKGWLVKPKENRYVVFDGSVLHGVIPGRSFSLNPKGRRVTLMVAFWEDIKQRGTEADGPGASRAFPVAGATNFTWANKMFELRKEWEEVSKEPTITIEDIIPVSSVWEKVEQSDAERVSSASGHRAGASGLPGYEACFQGF
;
A
#
# COMPACT_ATOMS: atom_id res chain seq x y z
N MET A 1 0.53 5.80 9.83
CA MET A 1 -0.59 6.73 10.13
C MET A 1 -0.50 7.32 11.53
N LYS A 2 -0.15 6.52 12.55
CA LYS A 2 0.29 7.04 13.86
C LYS A 2 1.44 8.04 13.74
N ALA A 3 2.41 7.77 12.86
CA ALA A 3 3.47 8.71 12.48
C ALA A 3 2.95 10.03 11.85
N TYR A 4 1.90 10.00 11.02
CA TYR A 4 1.31 11.20 10.38
C TYR A 4 0.52 12.06 11.37
N MET A 5 -0.07 11.44 12.40
CA MET A 5 -0.81 12.12 13.47
C MET A 5 0.11 12.64 14.57
N GLU A 6 1.13 11.88 14.98
CA GLU A 6 2.19 12.32 15.89
C GLU A 6 2.99 13.49 15.27
N GLU A 7 3.20 13.48 13.95
CA GLU A 7 3.81 14.59 13.21
C GLU A 7 2.88 15.82 13.17
N LYS A 8 1.57 15.65 13.04
CA LYS A 8 0.59 16.75 13.09
C LYS A 8 0.54 17.43 14.47
N GLU A 9 0.61 16.66 15.56
CA GLU A 9 0.67 17.21 16.94
C GLU A 9 2.03 17.87 17.24
N LEU A 10 3.15 17.30 16.76
CA LEU A 10 4.49 17.92 16.84
C LEU A 10 4.60 19.22 16.01
N VAL A 11 3.86 19.33 14.91
CA VAL A 11 3.80 20.52 14.04
C VAL A 11 3.07 21.69 14.71
N GLU A 12 2.00 21.43 15.47
CA GLU A 12 1.31 22.47 16.24
C GLU A 12 2.17 23.01 17.40
N GLU A 13 3.00 22.15 18.01
CA GLU A 13 3.86 22.53 19.13
C GLU A 13 5.15 23.26 18.68
N ARG A 14 5.76 22.85 17.56
CA ARG A 14 6.96 23.49 16.98
C ARG A 14 6.70 24.82 16.28
N GLY A 15 5.45 25.09 15.87
CA GLY A 15 5.03 26.38 15.31
C GLY A 15 5.15 27.58 16.26
N ARG A 16 5.40 27.34 17.56
CA ARG A 16 5.60 28.40 18.57
C ARG A 16 7.04 28.88 18.71
N THR A 17 8.03 28.22 18.12
CA THR A 17 9.45 28.54 18.35
C THR A 17 10.32 28.41 17.10
N SER A 18 10.30 29.40 16.20
CA SER A 18 11.52 29.79 15.46
C SER A 18 11.38 31.16 14.80
N GLU A 19 12.22 32.10 15.23
CA GLU A 19 12.45 33.39 14.58
C GLU A 19 13.70 33.28 13.69
N ALA A 20 13.51 33.01 12.41
CA ALA A 20 14.41 33.40 11.30
C ALA A 20 13.87 32.83 9.97
N GLY A 21 12.83 33.45 9.42
CA GLY A 21 12.38 33.21 8.05
C GLY A 21 11.70 34.44 7.51
N GLU A 22 11.74 34.66 6.20
CA GLU A 22 11.01 35.74 5.54
C GLU A 22 9.53 35.60 5.88
N LYS A 23 9.00 36.54 6.66
CA LYS A 23 7.57 36.59 6.95
C LYS A 23 6.84 36.89 5.65
N LEU A 24 5.97 35.96 5.24
CA LEU A 24 5.08 36.13 4.09
C LEU A 24 4.37 37.49 4.18
N SER A 25 4.22 38.17 3.05
CA SER A 25 3.41 39.39 2.98
C SER A 25 1.97 39.08 3.39
N MET A 26 1.24 40.09 3.89
CA MET A 26 -0.19 39.94 4.24
C MET A 26 -1.02 39.45 3.03
N SER A 27 -0.65 39.88 1.81
CA SER A 27 -1.28 39.41 0.57
C SER A 27 -1.04 37.92 0.35
N ALA A 28 0.21 37.47 0.49
CA ALA A 28 0.58 36.05 0.34
C ALA A 28 -0.09 35.17 1.40
N PHE A 29 -0.19 35.64 2.64
CA PHE A 29 -0.92 34.96 3.71
C PHE A 29 -2.42 34.80 3.38
N MET A 30 -3.06 35.86 2.90
CA MET A 30 -4.48 35.81 2.52
C MET A 30 -4.73 34.90 1.32
N GLN A 31 -3.82 34.89 0.34
CA GLN A 31 -3.86 33.95 -0.79
C GLN A 31 -3.73 32.50 -0.32
N LEU A 32 -2.79 32.22 0.57
CA LEU A 32 -2.58 30.87 1.11
C LEU A 32 -3.81 30.38 1.90
N ARG A 33 -4.43 31.27 2.68
CA ARG A 33 -5.68 30.94 3.39
C ARG A 33 -6.81 30.56 2.44
N ARG A 34 -6.98 31.30 1.33
CA ARG A 34 -7.97 30.97 0.29
C ARG A 34 -7.67 29.63 -0.38
N SER A 35 -6.39 29.39 -0.70
CA SER A 35 -5.93 28.11 -1.25
C SER A 35 -6.31 26.93 -0.36
N ARG A 36 -6.06 27.04 0.95
CA ARG A 36 -6.42 26.00 1.93
C ARG A 36 -7.91 25.74 2.05
N GLN A 37 -8.73 26.80 2.04
CA GLN A 37 -10.18 26.63 2.07
C GLN A 37 -10.67 25.81 0.88
N VAL A 38 -10.23 26.15 -0.34
CA VAL A 38 -10.62 25.40 -1.55
C VAL A 38 -10.07 23.97 -1.52
N LEU A 39 -8.85 23.77 -1.00
CA LEU A 39 -8.26 22.45 -0.85
C LEU A 39 -9.06 21.56 0.12
N GLU A 40 -9.55 22.11 1.23
CA GLU A 40 -10.34 21.36 2.21
C GLU A 40 -11.68 20.93 1.61
N GLU A 41 -12.36 21.84 0.89
CA GLU A 41 -13.58 21.51 0.16
C GLU A 41 -13.31 20.43 -0.92
N ALA A 42 -12.16 20.47 -1.62
CA ALA A 42 -11.79 19.45 -2.59
C ALA A 42 -11.56 18.08 -1.93
N ARG A 43 -10.97 18.03 -0.73
CA ARG A 43 -10.75 16.78 0.02
C ARG A 43 -12.06 16.14 0.45
N GLU A 44 -13.02 16.93 0.91
CA GLU A 44 -14.36 16.43 1.26
C GLU A 44 -15.05 15.73 0.07
N ARG A 45 -14.77 16.18 -1.16
CA ARG A 45 -15.22 15.53 -2.40
C ARG A 45 -14.49 14.21 -2.64
N GLN A 46 -13.16 14.20 -2.52
CA GLN A 46 -12.36 12.98 -2.66
C GLN A 46 -12.76 11.89 -1.65
N GLU A 47 -13.06 12.26 -0.41
CA GLU A 47 -13.52 11.32 0.63
C GLU A 47 -14.85 10.64 0.27
N LYS A 48 -15.70 11.31 -0.53
CA LYS A 48 -16.95 10.77 -1.06
C LYS A 48 -16.77 10.00 -2.37
N GLY A 49 -15.56 9.97 -2.93
CA GLY A 49 -15.25 9.39 -4.23
C GLY A 49 -15.66 10.28 -5.40
N GLU A 50 -15.87 11.57 -5.17
CA GLU A 50 -16.27 12.58 -6.17
C GLU A 50 -15.02 13.21 -6.83
N ASP A 51 -14.09 12.37 -7.33
CA ASP A 51 -12.80 12.80 -7.87
C ASP A 51 -12.93 13.80 -9.04
N GLU A 52 -13.96 13.63 -9.90
CA GLU A 52 -14.26 14.53 -11.02
C GLU A 52 -14.65 15.95 -10.58
N GLU A 53 -15.32 16.08 -9.42
CA GLU A 53 -15.65 17.38 -8.83
C GLU A 53 -14.45 17.98 -8.09
N ALA A 54 -13.61 17.14 -7.47
CA ALA A 54 -12.45 17.57 -6.70
C ALA A 54 -11.33 18.14 -7.58
N LEU A 55 -11.07 17.56 -8.75
CA LEU A 55 -9.94 17.94 -9.61
C LEU A 55 -9.91 19.43 -9.99
N PRO A 56 -10.99 20.06 -10.51
CA PRO A 56 -10.98 21.49 -10.81
C PRO A 56 -10.81 22.36 -9.57
N MET A 57 -11.27 21.91 -8.39
CA MET A 57 -11.07 22.62 -7.13
C MET A 57 -9.60 22.57 -6.69
N LEU A 58 -8.91 21.44 -6.88
CA LEU A 58 -7.47 21.34 -6.64
C LEU A 58 -6.68 22.27 -7.56
N GLU A 59 -7.06 22.40 -8.83
CA GLU A 59 -6.46 23.40 -9.74
C GLU A 59 -6.67 24.83 -9.25
N GLN A 60 -7.90 25.15 -8.80
CA GLN A 60 -8.22 26.46 -8.21
C GLN A 60 -7.40 26.71 -6.94
N ALA A 61 -7.21 25.70 -6.08
CA ALA A 61 -6.40 25.81 -4.87
C ALA A 61 -4.94 26.13 -5.19
N VAL A 62 -4.35 25.49 -6.21
CA VAL A 62 -2.99 25.81 -6.68
C VAL A 62 -2.93 27.21 -7.30
N GLY A 63 -3.94 27.60 -8.09
CA GLY A 63 -4.03 28.94 -8.70
C GLY A 63 -4.24 30.07 -7.69
N ALA A 64 -4.83 29.78 -6.53
CA ALA A 64 -5.09 30.78 -5.49
C ALA A 64 -3.83 31.27 -4.76
N SER A 65 -2.73 30.49 -4.77
CA SER A 65 -1.47 30.88 -4.13
C SER A 65 -0.24 30.23 -4.80
N GLU A 66 0.77 31.05 -5.13
CA GLU A 66 2.07 30.53 -5.55
C GLU A 66 2.84 29.82 -4.42
N HIS A 67 2.42 30.01 -3.17
CA HIS A 67 3.07 29.46 -1.98
C HIS A 67 2.45 28.15 -1.48
N SER A 68 1.35 27.66 -2.07
CA SER A 68 0.67 26.44 -1.60
C SER A 68 1.38 25.16 -2.05
N VAL A 69 2.24 24.63 -1.19
CA VAL A 69 2.93 23.35 -1.39
C VAL A 69 1.93 22.21 -1.24
N GLU A 70 1.07 22.27 -0.22
CA GLU A 70 0.07 21.24 0.05
C GLU A 70 -0.89 21.02 -1.13
N ALA A 71 -1.41 22.11 -1.70
CA ALA A 71 -2.32 22.06 -2.84
C ALA A 71 -1.64 21.47 -4.09
N ARG A 72 -0.36 21.78 -4.32
CA ARG A 72 0.42 21.21 -5.45
C ARG A 72 0.61 19.71 -5.28
N VAL A 73 0.92 19.25 -4.07
CA VAL A 73 1.05 17.82 -3.76
C VAL A 73 -0.29 17.11 -3.95
N ALA A 74 -1.38 17.68 -3.44
CA ALA A 74 -2.72 17.11 -3.60
C ALA A 74 -3.15 17.02 -5.07
N LEU A 75 -2.97 18.10 -5.86
CA LEU A 75 -3.25 18.11 -7.29
C LEU A 75 -2.38 17.09 -8.04
N SER A 76 -1.08 17.01 -7.72
CA SER A 76 -0.19 16.04 -8.35
C SER A 76 -0.65 14.59 -8.11
N GLN A 77 -1.16 14.27 -6.91
CA GLN A 77 -1.68 12.95 -6.60
C GLN A 77 -2.97 12.65 -7.36
N ALA A 78 -3.89 13.62 -7.44
CA ALA A 78 -5.14 13.47 -8.17
C ALA A 78 -4.88 13.21 -9.67
N ILE A 79 -3.98 13.99 -10.29
CA ILE A 79 -3.57 13.78 -11.68
C ILE A 79 -2.89 12.41 -11.85
N TRP A 80 -2.03 12.00 -10.91
CA TRP A 80 -1.35 10.71 -11.02
C TRP A 80 -2.32 9.52 -10.89
N ASN A 81 -3.33 9.61 -10.02
CA ASN A 81 -4.34 8.57 -9.85
C ASN A 81 -5.08 8.24 -11.16
N GLU A 82 -5.22 9.24 -12.03
CA GLU A 82 -5.91 9.15 -13.32
C GLU A 82 -4.97 9.38 -14.51
N ALA A 83 -3.66 9.20 -14.32
CA ALA A 83 -2.70 9.36 -15.39
C ALA A 83 -2.95 8.32 -16.49
N ASP A 84 -3.05 8.82 -17.73
CA ASP A 84 -3.35 8.07 -18.95
C ASP A 84 -2.25 8.18 -20.02
N GLY A 85 -1.20 8.97 -19.75
CA GLY A 85 -0.11 9.20 -20.67
C GLY A 85 1.05 10.01 -20.07
N GLU A 86 2.11 10.16 -20.86
CA GLU A 86 3.33 10.86 -20.47
C GLU A 86 3.10 12.35 -20.16
N SER A 87 2.14 13.00 -20.82
CA SER A 87 1.79 14.40 -20.52
C SER A 87 1.28 14.57 -19.10
N SER A 88 0.48 13.61 -18.64
CA SER A 88 -0.08 13.59 -17.28
C SER A 88 1.05 13.39 -16.26
N LEU A 89 1.99 12.47 -16.52
CA LEU A 89 3.17 12.26 -15.66
C LEU A 89 4.13 13.45 -15.65
N ALA A 90 4.35 14.11 -16.79
CA ALA A 90 5.17 15.32 -16.87
C ALA A 90 4.55 16.46 -16.04
N ARG A 91 3.21 16.56 -16.03
CA ARG A 91 2.50 17.53 -15.20
C ARG A 91 2.62 17.22 -13.71
N VAL A 92 2.57 15.95 -13.32
CA VAL A 92 2.82 15.50 -11.94
C VAL A 92 4.24 15.89 -11.51
N GLU A 93 5.25 15.59 -12.33
CA GLU A 93 6.63 15.94 -12.07
C GLU A 93 6.82 17.46 -11.90
N GLU A 94 6.23 18.26 -12.79
CA GLU A 94 6.29 19.72 -12.74
C GLU A 94 5.73 20.25 -11.41
N LEU A 95 4.54 19.80 -11.01
CA LEU A 95 3.89 20.21 -9.77
C LEU A 95 4.73 19.84 -8.54
N LEU A 96 5.32 18.65 -8.52
CA LEU A 96 6.18 18.21 -7.42
C LEU A 96 7.48 19.02 -7.34
N LYS A 97 8.12 19.30 -8.48
CA LYS A 97 9.31 20.18 -8.53
C LYS A 97 9.00 21.60 -8.06
N GLN A 98 7.85 22.14 -8.46
CA GLN A 98 7.38 23.44 -7.97
C GLN A 98 7.14 23.41 -6.45
N ALA A 99 6.47 22.38 -5.94
CA ALA A 99 6.21 22.19 -4.51
C ALA A 99 7.52 22.16 -3.70
N ILE A 100 8.51 21.38 -4.13
CA ILE A 100 9.83 21.29 -3.49
C ILE A 100 10.55 22.65 -3.52
N SER A 101 10.56 23.33 -4.67
CA SER A 101 11.19 24.65 -4.81
C SER A 101 10.55 25.69 -3.88
N VAL A 102 9.22 25.72 -3.80
CA VAL A 102 8.48 26.64 -2.93
C VAL A 102 8.74 26.33 -1.46
N ALA A 103 8.71 25.05 -1.06
CA ALA A 103 8.95 24.63 0.31
C ALA A 103 10.37 24.97 0.79
N LYS A 104 11.39 24.73 -0.04
CA LYS A 104 12.80 25.06 0.27
C LYS A 104 13.06 26.56 0.41
N LYS A 105 12.32 27.41 -0.31
CA LYS A 105 12.42 28.87 -0.17
C LYS A 105 11.72 29.41 1.08
N ASN A 106 10.72 28.69 1.60
CA ASN A 106 9.84 29.15 2.69
C ASN A 106 9.95 28.24 3.93
N THR A 107 11.17 28.05 4.43
CA THR A 107 11.49 27.06 5.49
C THR A 107 10.75 27.28 6.81
N SER A 108 10.34 28.50 7.12
CA SER A 108 9.60 28.84 8.36
C SER A 108 8.07 28.76 8.22
N SER A 109 7.56 28.33 7.06
CA SER A 109 6.12 28.25 6.80
C SER A 109 5.57 26.87 7.15
N THR A 110 4.28 26.79 7.49
CA THR A 110 3.59 25.49 7.64
C THR A 110 3.57 24.69 6.32
N GLU A 111 3.83 25.33 5.19
CA GLU A 111 3.95 24.66 3.89
C GLU A 111 5.25 23.86 3.76
N SER A 112 6.31 24.20 4.51
CA SER A 112 7.56 23.42 4.47
C SER A 112 7.40 22.01 5.04
N ALA A 113 6.38 21.78 5.88
CA ALA A 113 6.05 20.46 6.41
C ALA A 113 5.68 19.45 5.31
N PHE A 114 5.28 19.92 4.12
CA PHE A 114 4.97 19.05 2.98
C PHE A 114 6.18 18.74 2.08
N LEU A 115 7.37 19.26 2.41
CA LEU A 115 8.59 18.98 1.66
C LEU A 115 8.91 17.48 1.59
N PRO A 116 8.91 16.70 2.69
CA PRO A 116 9.22 15.27 2.63
C PRO A 116 8.24 14.51 1.73
N LEU A 117 6.95 14.84 1.81
CA LEU A 117 5.91 14.21 0.99
C LEU A 117 6.10 14.52 -0.50
N ALA A 118 6.40 15.78 -0.86
CA ALA A 118 6.66 16.17 -2.24
C ALA A 118 7.93 15.49 -2.79
N THR A 119 9.01 15.47 -2.01
CA THR A 119 10.27 14.81 -2.39
C THR A 119 10.09 13.31 -2.56
N ASN A 120 9.41 12.64 -1.63
CA ASN A 120 9.17 11.19 -1.71
C ASN A 120 8.35 10.79 -2.94
N LYS A 121 7.33 11.59 -3.30
CA LYS A 121 6.55 11.35 -4.52
C LYS A 121 7.38 11.55 -5.79
N LEU A 122 8.23 12.58 -5.83
CA LEU A 122 9.11 12.82 -6.97
C LEU A 122 10.14 11.69 -7.10
N LEU A 123 10.74 11.28 -5.99
CA LEU A 123 11.66 10.13 -5.92
C LEU A 123 11.01 8.86 -6.47
N LEU A 124 9.78 8.56 -6.04
CA LEU A 124 9.04 7.40 -6.52
C LEU A 124 8.81 7.48 -8.03
N LEU A 125 8.36 8.63 -8.54
CA LEU A 125 8.13 8.84 -9.97
C LEU A 125 9.42 8.59 -10.78
N LEU A 126 10.54 9.14 -10.33
CA LEU A 126 11.85 8.96 -10.98
C LEU A 126 12.29 7.49 -10.97
N CYS A 127 12.13 6.78 -9.84
CA CYS A 127 12.47 5.36 -9.73
C CYS A 127 11.64 4.49 -10.69
N LEU A 128 10.32 4.73 -10.75
CA LEU A 128 9.41 4.03 -11.66
C LEU A 128 9.72 4.29 -13.14
N GLN A 129 10.20 5.50 -13.47
CA GLN A 129 10.55 5.91 -14.84
C GLN A 129 11.95 5.47 -15.31
N GLY A 130 12.79 4.86 -14.46
CA GLY A 130 14.15 4.52 -14.89
C GLY A 130 15.19 5.59 -14.66
N ARG A 131 14.84 6.70 -14.01
CA ARG A 131 15.70 7.89 -13.84
C ARG A 131 16.53 7.81 -12.56
N ASP A 132 17.22 6.68 -12.38
CA ASP A 132 17.93 6.36 -11.14
C ASP A 132 19.02 7.37 -10.79
N LYS A 133 19.68 7.99 -11.78
CA LYS A 133 20.69 9.03 -11.54
C LYS A 133 20.11 10.27 -10.87
N GLU A 134 18.94 10.72 -11.33
CA GLU A 134 18.26 11.87 -10.73
C GLU A 134 17.67 11.51 -9.37
N ALA A 135 17.17 10.28 -9.22
CA ALA A 135 16.69 9.78 -7.93
C ALA A 135 17.84 9.70 -6.91
N GLN A 136 19.04 9.29 -7.32
CA GLN A 136 20.21 9.16 -6.46
C GLN A 136 20.59 10.47 -5.76
N GLU A 137 20.58 11.59 -6.47
CA GLU A 137 20.89 12.91 -5.89
C GLU A 137 19.88 13.30 -4.80
N LEU A 138 18.60 13.02 -5.02
CA LEU A 138 17.54 13.28 -4.05
C LEU A 138 17.62 12.31 -2.86
N LEU A 139 17.91 11.03 -3.09
CA LEU A 139 18.04 10.02 -2.03
C LEU A 139 19.16 10.38 -1.05
N GLN A 140 20.31 10.80 -1.57
CA GLN A 140 21.43 11.31 -0.76
C GLN A 140 21.02 12.56 0.03
N GLY A 141 20.37 13.52 -0.63
CA GLY A 141 19.95 14.77 -0.01
C GLY A 141 18.95 14.60 1.15
N GLU A 142 18.12 13.54 1.11
CA GLU A 142 17.18 13.19 2.19
C GLU A 142 17.77 12.22 3.22
N GLY A 143 19.02 11.76 3.04
CA GLY A 143 19.73 10.93 4.01
C GLY A 143 19.35 9.44 4.01
N TYR A 144 18.74 8.93 2.93
CA TYR A 144 18.43 7.51 2.82
C TYR A 144 19.71 6.68 2.67
N GLU A 145 19.79 5.55 3.38
CA GLU A 145 20.90 4.60 3.29
C GLU A 145 20.64 3.48 2.28
N TYR A 146 19.38 3.08 2.16
CA TYR A 146 18.92 2.02 1.27
C TYR A 146 17.70 2.48 0.47
N ARG A 147 17.51 1.87 -0.68
CA ARG A 147 16.29 2.00 -1.50
C ARG A 147 15.85 0.64 -2.01
N LEU A 148 14.57 0.50 -2.36
CA LEU A 148 14.14 -0.63 -3.19
C LEU A 148 14.88 -0.62 -4.54
N SER A 149 15.25 -1.79 -5.02
CA SER A 149 16.04 -1.92 -6.24
C SER A 149 15.23 -1.60 -7.51
N PRO A 150 15.91 -1.28 -8.63
CA PRO A 150 15.33 -1.24 -9.95
C PRO A 150 14.54 -2.49 -10.33
N GLU A 151 14.99 -3.67 -9.90
CA GLU A 151 14.29 -4.93 -10.18
C GLU A 151 12.93 -4.96 -9.48
N VAL A 152 12.80 -4.38 -8.28
CA VAL A 152 11.52 -4.26 -7.57
C VAL A 152 10.57 -3.31 -8.30
N PHE A 153 11.04 -2.13 -8.68
CA PHE A 153 10.17 -1.12 -9.32
C PHE A 153 9.78 -1.46 -10.76
N ARG A 154 10.66 -2.14 -11.50
CA ARG A 154 10.54 -2.27 -12.96
C ARG A 154 10.53 -3.73 -13.44
N GLY A 155 10.75 -4.69 -12.55
CA GLY A 155 10.99 -6.09 -12.89
C GLY A 155 12.35 -6.29 -13.55
N LYS A 156 12.77 -7.55 -13.74
CA LYS A 156 13.80 -7.85 -14.72
C LYS A 156 13.23 -7.53 -16.11
N LEU A 157 13.85 -6.58 -16.83
CA LEU A 157 13.74 -6.56 -18.29
C LEU A 157 14.13 -7.97 -18.74
N ILE A 158 13.21 -8.68 -19.40
CA ILE A 158 13.37 -10.09 -19.76
C ILE A 158 14.65 -10.26 -20.57
N CYS A 159 15.75 -10.61 -19.88
CA CYS A 159 16.91 -11.23 -20.50
C CYS A 159 16.50 -12.68 -20.71
N GLN A 160 16.26 -13.04 -21.97
CA GLN A 160 15.79 -14.36 -22.38
C GLN A 160 16.68 -15.49 -21.82
N GLY A 161 16.05 -16.45 -21.12
CA GLY A 161 16.44 -17.86 -21.12
C GLY A 161 17.78 -18.25 -20.48
N GLY A 162 17.92 -18.08 -19.16
CA GLY A 162 19.05 -18.64 -18.40
C GLY A 162 18.60 -19.62 -17.31
N ASP A 163 19.48 -20.58 -16.98
CA ASP A 163 19.28 -21.65 -15.97
C ASP A 163 18.81 -21.16 -14.58
N GLN A 164 18.95 -19.85 -14.28
CA GLN A 164 18.53 -19.23 -13.02
C GLN A 164 17.01 -19.17 -12.79
N GLU A 165 16.20 -19.10 -13.85
CA GLU A 165 14.73 -18.98 -13.73
C GLU A 165 14.08 -20.33 -13.34
N GLN A 166 14.68 -21.45 -13.76
CA GLN A 166 14.25 -22.78 -13.31
C GLN A 166 14.61 -23.04 -11.84
N ASP A 167 15.78 -22.58 -11.38
CA ASP A 167 16.21 -22.81 -9.99
C ASP A 167 15.42 -21.96 -8.97
N CYS A 168 15.05 -20.72 -9.32
CA CYS A 168 14.21 -19.89 -8.42
C CYS A 168 12.79 -20.45 -8.26
N ASN A 169 12.22 -21.03 -9.32
CA ASN A 169 10.90 -21.67 -9.27
C ASN A 169 10.94 -22.98 -8.48
N ALA A 170 12.02 -23.75 -8.61
CA ALA A 170 12.25 -24.93 -7.79
C ALA A 170 12.48 -24.55 -6.31
N GLN A 171 13.15 -23.42 -6.04
CA GLN A 171 13.36 -22.91 -4.69
C GLN A 171 12.05 -22.43 -4.03
N LEU A 172 11.19 -21.71 -4.75
CA LEU A 172 9.85 -21.33 -4.27
C LEU A 172 9.03 -22.53 -3.78
N LEU A 173 9.03 -23.61 -4.57
CA LEU A 173 8.33 -24.84 -4.23
C LEU A 173 8.98 -25.57 -3.03
N ARG A 174 10.31 -25.50 -2.90
CA ARG A 174 11.03 -26.10 -1.75
C ARG A 174 10.79 -25.33 -0.45
N ASP A 175 10.87 -24.02 -0.51
CA ASP A 175 10.89 -23.17 0.67
C ASP A 175 9.47 -22.87 1.20
N SER A 176 8.42 -23.28 0.46
CA SER A 176 7.01 -23.06 0.81
C SER A 176 6.74 -21.62 1.23
N LEU A 177 7.36 -20.66 0.55
CA LEU A 177 7.28 -19.24 0.93
C LEU A 177 6.08 -18.55 0.27
N LEU A 178 5.79 -18.94 -0.98
CA LEU A 178 4.78 -18.31 -1.83
C LEU A 178 4.21 -19.36 -2.79
N CYS A 179 2.90 -19.31 -3.01
CA CYS A 179 2.19 -20.04 -4.06
C CYS A 179 1.18 -19.13 -4.75
N VAL A 180 1.02 -19.30 -6.07
CA VAL A 180 0.05 -18.58 -6.88
C VAL A 180 -0.86 -19.58 -7.59
N LEU A 181 -2.17 -19.38 -7.43
CA LEU A 181 -3.23 -20.19 -8.01
C LEU A 181 -4.11 -19.27 -8.87
N ASP A 182 -4.33 -19.65 -10.13
CA ASP A 182 -5.26 -18.96 -11.01
C ASP A 182 -6.60 -19.72 -11.04
N GLU A 183 -7.68 -18.97 -11.31
CA GLU A 183 -9.06 -19.47 -11.26
C GLU A 183 -9.44 -20.02 -9.87
N ALA A 184 -8.98 -19.36 -8.81
CA ALA A 184 -9.08 -19.88 -7.45
C ALA A 184 -10.53 -19.99 -6.95
N LEU A 185 -11.39 -19.06 -7.36
CA LEU A 185 -12.81 -19.08 -7.03
C LEU A 185 -13.64 -19.51 -8.25
N PRO A 186 -14.72 -20.28 -8.06
CA PRO A 186 -15.71 -20.46 -9.11
C PRO A 186 -16.33 -19.12 -9.52
N ALA A 187 -16.80 -19.04 -10.76
CA ALA A 187 -17.15 -17.79 -11.42
C ALA A 187 -18.29 -17.00 -10.73
N ASP A 188 -19.17 -17.70 -10.03
CA ASP A 188 -20.26 -17.13 -9.24
C ASP A 188 -19.77 -16.52 -7.92
N MET A 189 -18.87 -17.19 -7.18
CA MET A 189 -18.21 -16.63 -6.01
C MET A 189 -17.38 -15.39 -6.37
N LEU A 190 -16.60 -15.46 -7.46
CA LEU A 190 -15.83 -14.32 -7.96
C LEU A 190 -16.75 -13.13 -8.26
N ARG A 191 -17.81 -13.36 -9.03
CA ARG A 191 -18.78 -12.30 -9.39
C ARG A 191 -19.43 -11.71 -8.15
N HIS A 192 -19.78 -12.53 -7.18
CA HIS A 192 -20.33 -12.07 -5.92
C HIS A 192 -19.37 -11.12 -5.16
N LEU A 193 -18.08 -11.48 -5.08
CA LEU A 193 -17.07 -10.60 -4.50
C LEU A 193 -16.89 -9.31 -5.30
N GLN A 194 -16.90 -9.39 -6.64
CA GLN A 194 -16.82 -8.22 -7.51
C GLN A 194 -18.00 -7.27 -7.32
N GLU A 195 -19.21 -7.79 -7.08
CA GLU A 195 -20.39 -6.99 -6.76
C GLU A 195 -20.31 -6.35 -5.36
N CYS A 196 -19.83 -7.11 -4.36
CA CYS A 196 -19.67 -6.65 -2.99
C CYS A 196 -18.60 -5.57 -2.85
N PHE A 197 -17.49 -5.71 -3.59
CA PHE A 197 -16.31 -4.85 -3.51
C PHE A 197 -16.12 -3.97 -4.75
N SER A 198 -17.15 -3.81 -5.58
CA SER A 198 -17.09 -2.87 -6.72
C SER A 198 -16.66 -1.49 -6.22
N PRO A 199 -15.93 -0.68 -7.02
CA PRO A 199 -15.45 0.63 -6.56
C PRO A 199 -16.56 1.57 -6.06
N ALA A 200 -17.79 1.42 -6.55
CA ALA A 200 -18.97 2.19 -6.14
C ALA A 200 -19.80 1.52 -5.02
N SER A 201 -19.34 0.40 -4.47
CA SER A 201 -20.08 -0.36 -3.46
C SER A 201 -20.24 0.43 -2.15
N ALA A 202 -21.32 0.12 -1.43
CA ALA A 202 -21.56 0.67 -0.10
C ALA A 202 -20.46 0.31 0.90
N PHE A 203 -19.71 -0.78 0.66
CA PHE A 203 -18.60 -1.20 1.51
C PHE A 203 -17.59 -0.06 1.68
N TRP A 204 -17.11 0.55 0.60
CA TRP A 204 -16.10 1.60 0.71
C TRP A 204 -16.64 2.87 1.38
N ARG A 205 -17.83 3.30 0.98
CA ARG A 205 -18.45 4.54 1.47
C ARG A 205 -18.82 4.45 2.95
N GLU A 206 -19.42 3.36 3.38
CA GLU A 206 -19.88 3.19 4.78
C GLU A 206 -18.74 2.93 5.76
N HIS A 207 -17.54 2.59 5.27
CA HIS A 207 -16.31 2.57 6.07
C HIS A 207 -15.51 3.86 5.98
N SER A 208 -15.98 4.89 5.25
CA SER A 208 -15.19 6.08 4.93
C SER A 208 -13.81 5.73 4.36
N TYR A 209 -13.72 4.72 3.51
CA TYR A 209 -12.45 4.11 3.10
C TYR A 209 -11.44 5.07 2.44
N LEU A 210 -11.93 6.11 1.77
CA LEU A 210 -11.08 7.13 1.13
C LEU A 210 -10.62 8.23 2.11
N SER A 211 -11.20 8.28 3.31
CA SER A 211 -10.79 9.21 4.36
C SER A 211 -9.42 8.80 4.94
N PRO A 212 -8.48 9.74 5.07
CA PRO A 212 -7.18 9.47 5.67
C PRO A 212 -7.27 9.17 7.17
N GLN A 213 -8.42 9.40 7.83
CA GLN A 213 -8.63 9.11 9.25
C GLN A 213 -9.12 7.69 9.54
N THR A 214 -9.57 6.95 8.51
CA THR A 214 -10.18 5.62 8.67
C THR A 214 -9.20 4.57 9.19
N GLY A 215 -7.91 4.65 8.83
CA GLY A 215 -6.95 3.62 9.25
C GLY A 215 -7.27 2.22 8.71
N TYR A 216 -6.71 1.20 9.35
CA TYR A 216 -6.90 -0.21 9.00
C TYR A 216 -8.19 -0.76 9.61
N PHE A 217 -8.90 -1.60 8.85
CA PHE A 217 -10.04 -2.34 9.36
C PHE A 217 -10.15 -3.72 8.75
N SER A 218 -10.60 -4.67 9.57
CA SER A 218 -10.72 -6.08 9.20
C SER A 218 -11.78 -6.79 10.04
N TYR A 219 -12.22 -7.94 9.55
CA TYR A 219 -13.29 -8.74 10.16
C TYR A 219 -12.81 -10.16 10.42
N LEU A 220 -13.20 -10.69 11.58
CA LEU A 220 -12.79 -11.99 12.06
C LEU A 220 -13.92 -13.02 11.98
N HIS A 221 -13.58 -14.22 11.52
CA HIS A 221 -14.45 -15.39 11.48
C HIS A 221 -13.79 -16.60 12.13
N ASP A 222 -14.61 -17.46 12.73
CA ASP A 222 -14.19 -18.81 13.14
C ASP A 222 -14.20 -19.74 11.92
N ILE A 223 -13.13 -20.51 11.74
CA ILE A 223 -12.98 -21.45 10.61
C ILE A 223 -13.35 -22.88 11.02
N ASP A 224 -13.26 -23.21 12.32
CA ASP A 224 -13.50 -24.55 12.84
C ASP A 224 -15.00 -24.92 12.95
N ARG A 225 -15.88 -24.08 12.40
CA ARG A 225 -17.33 -24.27 12.35
C ARG A 225 -17.85 -24.26 10.91
N PRO A 226 -19.03 -24.85 10.63
CA PRO A 226 -19.68 -24.71 9.33
C PRO A 226 -19.93 -23.24 8.96
N ALA A 227 -19.83 -22.92 7.68
CA ALA A 227 -20.11 -21.57 7.18
C ALA A 227 -21.59 -21.22 7.39
N CYS A 228 -21.84 -20.05 7.96
CA CYS A 228 -23.18 -19.53 8.23
C CYS A 228 -23.59 -18.43 7.23
N ASN A 229 -22.66 -17.99 6.37
CA ASN A 229 -22.87 -16.94 5.40
C ASN A 229 -21.94 -17.13 4.19
N ASN A 230 -22.17 -16.38 3.11
CA ASN A 230 -21.42 -16.57 1.87
C ASN A 230 -19.94 -16.14 1.96
N MET A 231 -19.62 -15.17 2.83
CA MET A 231 -18.23 -14.77 3.05
C MET A 231 -17.45 -15.90 3.73
N GLU A 232 -18.04 -16.58 4.71
CA GLU A 232 -17.48 -17.78 5.33
C GLU A 232 -17.35 -18.94 4.32
N GLN A 233 -18.30 -19.12 3.40
CA GLN A 233 -18.18 -20.13 2.32
C GLN A 233 -16.97 -19.84 1.42
N ILE A 234 -16.76 -18.58 1.04
CA ILE A 234 -15.62 -18.15 0.23
C ILE A 234 -14.30 -18.34 1.01
N ILE A 235 -14.26 -17.92 2.28
CA ILE A 235 -13.10 -18.11 3.16
C ILE A 235 -12.75 -19.60 3.27
N HIS A 236 -13.73 -20.50 3.39
CA HIS A 236 -13.48 -21.94 3.44
C HIS A 236 -12.89 -22.49 2.14
N VAL A 237 -13.31 -22.00 0.97
CA VAL A 237 -12.69 -22.38 -0.31
C VAL A 237 -11.24 -21.92 -0.35
N LEU A 238 -10.97 -20.65 -0.02
CA LEU A 238 -9.62 -20.11 0.02
C LEU A 238 -8.73 -20.84 1.04
N TRP A 239 -9.28 -21.18 2.20
CA TRP A 239 -8.57 -21.94 3.24
C TRP A 239 -8.18 -23.34 2.77
N LYS A 240 -9.08 -24.07 2.08
CA LYS A 240 -8.75 -25.37 1.48
C LYS A 240 -7.61 -25.25 0.47
N HIS A 241 -7.63 -24.21 -0.36
CA HIS A 241 -6.54 -23.93 -1.30
C HIS A 241 -5.23 -23.63 -0.58
N ALA A 242 -5.27 -22.83 0.48
CA ALA A 242 -4.10 -22.55 1.32
C ALA A 242 -3.53 -23.83 1.95
N ILE A 243 -4.36 -24.70 2.54
CA ILE A 243 -3.93 -25.99 3.13
C ILE A 243 -3.22 -26.87 2.10
N SER A 244 -3.71 -26.91 0.86
CA SER A 244 -3.12 -27.74 -0.19
C SER A 244 -1.64 -27.42 -0.47
N ARG A 245 -1.19 -26.21 -0.10
CA ARG A 245 0.16 -25.68 -0.35
C ARG A 245 0.96 -25.41 0.91
N PHE A 246 0.27 -24.99 1.96
CA PHE A 246 0.80 -24.72 3.27
C PHE A 246 0.05 -25.62 4.25
N PRO A 247 0.43 -26.91 4.40
CA PRO A 247 -0.31 -27.85 5.23
C PRO A 247 -0.50 -27.40 6.68
N HIS A 248 0.42 -26.59 7.19
CA HIS A 248 0.36 -25.99 8.52
C HIS A 248 -0.76 -24.95 8.69
N ALA A 249 -1.32 -24.41 7.59
CA ALA A 249 -2.53 -23.58 7.61
C ALA A 249 -3.78 -24.33 8.09
N ALA A 250 -3.75 -25.67 8.11
CA ALA A 250 -4.83 -26.48 8.70
C ALA A 250 -4.98 -26.28 10.22
N ARG A 251 -3.97 -25.67 10.88
CA ARG A 251 -4.03 -25.29 12.30
C ARG A 251 -4.80 -23.98 12.54
N ALA A 252 -5.16 -23.26 11.48
CA ALA A 252 -5.89 -22.00 11.61
C ALA A 252 -7.25 -22.24 12.28
N ARG A 253 -7.55 -21.43 13.29
CA ARG A 253 -8.86 -21.40 13.95
C ARG A 253 -9.65 -20.17 13.56
N LYS A 254 -8.96 -19.12 13.12
CA LYS A 254 -9.55 -17.82 12.77
C LYS A 254 -9.12 -17.38 11.38
N ALA A 255 -10.04 -16.78 10.64
CA ALA A 255 -9.78 -16.06 9.40
C ALA A 255 -10.06 -14.59 9.64
N GLU A 256 -9.05 -13.75 9.43
CA GLU A 256 -9.21 -12.31 9.38
C GLU A 256 -9.21 -11.87 7.92
N TRP A 257 -10.17 -11.06 7.51
CA TRP A 257 -10.19 -10.53 6.15
C TRP A 257 -10.38 -9.02 6.11
N TRP A 258 -9.82 -8.42 5.07
CA TRP A 258 -9.99 -7.02 4.72
C TRP A 258 -9.90 -6.88 3.19
N ALA A 259 -10.31 -5.73 2.67
CA ALA A 259 -10.29 -5.49 1.25
C ALA A 259 -9.65 -4.13 0.92
N HIS A 260 -9.08 -4.03 -0.27
CA HIS A 260 -8.55 -2.79 -0.82
C HIS A 260 -9.13 -2.52 -2.20
N CYS A 261 -9.45 -1.26 -2.44
CA CYS A 261 -9.73 -0.65 -3.74
C CYS A 261 -8.75 0.52 -3.92
N ARG A 262 -7.76 0.40 -4.79
CA ARG A 262 -6.68 1.40 -4.91
C ARG A 262 -6.46 1.83 -6.37
N PRO A 263 -6.16 3.12 -6.64
CA PRO A 263 -5.80 3.58 -7.97
C PRO A 263 -4.45 3.04 -8.42
N HIS A 264 -4.14 3.21 -9.72
CA HIS A 264 -2.94 2.64 -10.34
C HIS A 264 -1.61 2.96 -9.62
N PRO A 265 -1.30 4.21 -9.24
CA PRO A 265 -0.01 4.55 -8.63
C PRO A 265 0.06 4.26 -7.13
N SER A 266 -0.98 3.66 -6.53
CA SER A 266 -0.95 3.33 -5.11
C SER A 266 -0.09 2.10 -4.84
N GLY A 267 0.93 2.28 -4.00
CA GLY A 267 1.67 1.21 -3.36
C GLY A 267 1.14 0.91 -1.96
N HIS A 268 1.80 -0.02 -1.28
CA HIS A 268 1.61 -0.29 0.13
C HIS A 268 2.93 -0.72 0.75
N GLN A 269 3.31 -0.03 1.82
CA GLN A 269 4.61 -0.15 2.47
C GLN A 269 4.95 -1.61 2.79
N LEU A 270 6.23 -1.97 2.74
CA LEU A 270 6.68 -3.30 3.14
C LEU A 270 6.49 -3.47 4.64
N HIS A 271 5.71 -4.47 5.03
CA HIS A 271 5.37 -4.74 6.42
C HIS A 271 5.22 -6.24 6.67
N PHE A 272 5.12 -6.57 7.95
CA PHE A 272 4.70 -7.88 8.41
C PHE A 272 3.25 -7.77 8.85
N ASP A 273 2.41 -8.70 8.40
CA ASP A 273 1.07 -8.83 8.97
C ASP A 273 1.20 -9.19 10.44
N SER A 274 0.62 -8.36 11.30
CA SER A 274 0.79 -8.49 12.74
C SER A 274 -0.51 -8.24 13.49
N ASP A 275 -0.73 -9.02 14.54
CA ASP A 275 -1.84 -8.80 15.47
C ASP A 275 -1.70 -7.40 16.09
N ASP A 276 -2.78 -6.62 16.06
CA ASP A 276 -2.82 -5.24 16.57
C ASP A 276 -1.80 -4.27 15.95
N GLU A 277 -1.42 -4.45 14.69
CA GLU A 277 -0.34 -3.66 14.08
C GLU A 277 0.99 -3.75 14.88
N GLY A 278 1.19 -4.87 15.59
CA GLY A 278 2.38 -5.15 16.40
C GLY A 278 2.36 -4.61 17.83
N ILE A 279 1.23 -4.02 18.28
CA ILE A 279 1.09 -3.57 19.68
C ILE A 279 1.15 -4.80 20.62
N GLY A 280 2.13 -4.81 21.51
CA GLY A 280 2.34 -5.92 22.46
C GLY A 280 3.23 -7.05 21.92
N GLY A 281 3.86 -6.87 20.76
CA GLY A 281 4.77 -7.81 20.13
C GLY A 281 4.26 -8.30 18.78
N VAL A 282 5.18 -8.67 17.89
CA VAL A 282 4.82 -9.14 16.55
C VAL A 282 4.35 -10.60 16.64
N ARG A 283 3.08 -10.81 16.31
CA ARG A 283 2.50 -12.13 16.07
C ARG A 283 1.95 -12.15 14.67
N ASN A 284 2.38 -13.11 13.87
CA ASN A 284 2.02 -13.21 12.46
C ASN A 284 0.93 -14.27 12.24
N PRO A 285 0.14 -14.15 11.15
CA PRO A 285 -0.71 -15.24 10.72
C PRO A 285 0.14 -16.44 10.30
N ILE A 286 -0.50 -17.61 10.21
CA ILE A 286 0.14 -18.80 9.65
C ILE A 286 0.49 -18.54 8.18
N VAL A 287 -0.49 -18.04 7.43
CA VAL A 287 -0.34 -17.61 6.05
C VAL A 287 -1.20 -16.38 5.80
N THR A 288 -0.73 -15.52 4.91
CA THR A 288 -1.48 -14.38 4.37
C THR A 288 -1.79 -14.64 2.90
N THR A 289 -2.93 -14.13 2.47
CA THR A 289 -3.43 -14.38 1.14
C THR A 289 -3.95 -13.12 0.46
N VAL A 290 -3.81 -13.06 -0.86
CA VAL A 290 -4.31 -11.96 -1.70
C VAL A 290 -5.08 -12.55 -2.88
N THR A 291 -6.38 -12.29 -2.94
CA THR A 291 -7.25 -12.61 -4.07
C THR A 291 -7.50 -11.35 -4.89
N TYR A 292 -7.12 -11.37 -6.16
CA TYR A 292 -7.32 -10.27 -7.09
C TYR A 292 -8.72 -10.34 -7.71
N LEU A 293 -9.53 -9.30 -7.50
CA LEU A 293 -10.91 -9.23 -7.99
C LEU A 293 -11.04 -8.40 -9.27
N SER A 294 -10.01 -7.63 -9.63
CA SER A 294 -9.98 -6.83 -10.87
C SER A 294 -8.71 -7.11 -11.68
N MET A 295 -8.79 -6.82 -12.98
CA MET A 295 -7.67 -6.93 -13.92
C MET A 295 -7.11 -5.55 -14.28
N GLY A 296 -5.80 -5.48 -14.53
CA GLY A 296 -5.19 -4.41 -15.33
C GLY A 296 -5.04 -3.06 -14.63
N THR A 297 -5.10 -3.00 -13.30
CA THR A 297 -4.81 -1.78 -12.52
C THR A 297 -3.92 -2.10 -11.32
N GLY A 298 -3.02 -1.15 -11.00
CA GLY A 298 -2.10 -1.23 -9.87
C GLY A 298 -0.86 -2.05 -10.16
N GLY A 299 0.07 -2.09 -9.21
CA GLY A 299 1.31 -2.85 -9.34
C GLY A 299 1.29 -4.20 -8.63
N CYS A 300 2.47 -4.82 -8.59
CA CYS A 300 2.66 -6.18 -8.11
C CYS A 300 2.63 -6.25 -6.58
N THR A 301 2.14 -7.36 -6.05
CA THR A 301 2.45 -7.73 -4.66
C THR A 301 3.89 -8.24 -4.63
N LEU A 302 4.73 -7.66 -3.76
CA LEU A 302 6.08 -8.14 -3.48
C LEU A 302 6.05 -8.99 -2.22
N VAL A 303 6.54 -10.22 -2.30
CA VAL A 303 6.84 -11.08 -1.15
C VAL A 303 8.36 -11.25 -1.09
N THR A 304 8.96 -11.20 0.10
CA THR A 304 10.42 -11.31 0.26
C THR A 304 10.81 -12.51 1.12
N ASP A 305 12.11 -12.80 1.19
CA ASP A 305 12.66 -13.83 2.08
C ASP A 305 12.92 -13.35 3.51
N GLN A 306 12.73 -12.05 3.80
CA GLN A 306 12.98 -11.49 5.12
C GLN A 306 11.86 -11.83 6.09
N ARG A 307 12.22 -12.35 7.26
CA ARG A 307 11.36 -12.69 8.40
C ARG A 307 11.51 -11.69 9.53
N VAL A 308 10.55 -11.69 10.45
CA VAL A 308 10.48 -10.74 11.60
C VAL A 308 11.76 -10.74 12.44
N ASP A 309 12.37 -11.91 12.65
CA ASP A 309 13.54 -12.08 13.52
C ASP A 309 14.88 -11.92 12.78
N ASP A 310 14.85 -11.64 11.47
CA ASP A 310 16.06 -11.48 10.69
C ASP A 310 16.83 -10.22 11.10
N ARG A 311 18.15 -10.29 10.94
CA ARG A 311 19.07 -9.19 11.24
C ARG A 311 19.65 -8.53 10.01
N GLU A 312 19.23 -9.00 8.84
CA GLU A 312 19.68 -8.55 7.53
C GLU A 312 18.47 -8.27 6.66
N LEU A 313 18.63 -7.31 5.74
CA LEU A 313 17.59 -6.95 4.79
C LEU A 313 17.33 -8.10 3.81
N ALA A 314 16.10 -8.21 3.31
CA ALA A 314 15.72 -9.16 2.28
C ALA A 314 16.74 -9.21 1.13
N CYS A 315 17.18 -10.41 0.76
CA CYS A 315 18.08 -10.59 -0.37
C CYS A 315 17.31 -11.02 -1.62
N LYS A 316 16.20 -11.74 -1.46
CA LYS A 316 15.35 -12.23 -2.56
C LYS A 316 13.92 -11.75 -2.41
N GLY A 317 13.26 -11.60 -3.56
CA GLY A 317 11.85 -11.28 -3.61
C GLY A 317 11.14 -11.89 -4.80
N TRP A 318 9.82 -11.84 -4.76
CA TRP A 318 8.94 -12.37 -5.78
C TRP A 318 7.79 -11.40 -6.01
N LEU A 319 7.74 -10.84 -7.21
CA LEU A 319 6.68 -9.95 -7.64
C LEU A 319 5.58 -10.76 -8.31
N VAL A 320 4.36 -10.67 -7.78
CA VAL A 320 3.17 -11.30 -8.35
C VAL A 320 2.30 -10.24 -9.01
N LYS A 321 2.14 -10.35 -10.33
CA LYS A 321 1.29 -9.44 -11.10
C LYS A 321 -0.20 -9.65 -10.77
N PRO A 322 -0.98 -8.55 -10.64
CA PRO A 322 -2.44 -8.64 -10.54
C PRO A 322 -3.04 -9.32 -11.78
N LYS A 323 -3.89 -10.31 -11.56
CA LYS A 323 -4.71 -10.97 -12.58
C LYS A 323 -6.03 -11.34 -11.94
N GLU A 324 -7.15 -11.10 -12.62
CA GLU A 324 -8.47 -11.44 -12.07
C GLU A 324 -8.52 -12.94 -11.66
N ASN A 325 -9.10 -13.20 -10.49
CA ASN A 325 -9.24 -14.53 -9.89
C ASN A 325 -7.92 -15.26 -9.64
N ARG A 326 -6.82 -14.51 -9.57
CA ARG A 326 -5.56 -14.99 -9.02
C ARG A 326 -5.59 -14.92 -7.51
N TYR A 327 -5.16 -16.00 -6.90
CA TYR A 327 -5.01 -16.17 -5.46
C TYR A 327 -3.55 -16.42 -5.12
N VAL A 328 -3.02 -15.56 -4.27
CA VAL A 328 -1.64 -15.62 -3.79
C VAL A 328 -1.69 -16.05 -2.34
N VAL A 329 -0.87 -17.04 -1.96
CA VAL A 329 -0.71 -17.50 -0.58
C VAL A 329 0.77 -17.42 -0.24
N PHE A 330 1.12 -16.83 0.88
CA PHE A 330 2.49 -16.78 1.36
C PHE A 330 2.57 -16.98 2.87
N ASP A 331 3.75 -17.37 3.34
CA ASP A 331 4.07 -17.52 4.76
C ASP A 331 3.77 -16.20 5.50
N GLY A 332 2.96 -16.24 6.55
CA GLY A 332 2.51 -15.01 7.21
C GLY A 332 3.60 -14.24 7.94
N SER A 333 4.78 -14.85 8.14
CA SER A 333 5.91 -14.25 8.86
C SER A 333 6.89 -13.47 7.99
N VAL A 334 6.65 -13.37 6.67
CA VAL A 334 7.58 -12.71 5.75
C VAL A 334 7.18 -11.27 5.43
N LEU A 335 8.19 -10.44 5.17
CA LEU A 335 8.03 -9.05 4.79
C LEU A 335 7.46 -8.98 3.37
N HIS A 336 6.42 -8.19 3.20
CA HIS A 336 5.71 -8.08 1.92
C HIS A 336 5.04 -6.71 1.78
N GLY A 337 4.61 -6.37 0.57
CA GLY A 337 3.84 -5.15 0.32
C GLY A 337 3.41 -5.04 -1.13
N VAL A 338 3.04 -3.83 -1.56
CA VAL A 338 2.54 -3.59 -2.93
C VAL A 338 3.37 -2.52 -3.58
N ILE A 339 3.96 -2.85 -4.73
CA ILE A 339 4.66 -1.89 -5.55
C ILE A 339 3.63 -1.07 -6.33
N PRO A 340 3.77 0.28 -6.40
CA PRO A 340 2.95 1.12 -7.27
C PRO A 340 2.89 0.64 -8.71
N GLY A 341 1.76 0.88 -9.38
CA GLY A 341 1.66 0.67 -10.82
C GLY A 341 2.70 1.52 -11.56
N ARG A 342 3.37 0.89 -12.53
CA ARG A 342 4.40 1.53 -13.34
C ARG A 342 3.77 2.35 -14.46
N SER A 343 4.33 3.53 -14.70
CA SER A 343 3.91 4.46 -15.76
C SER A 343 2.48 4.97 -15.52
N PHE A 344 1.59 4.80 -16.49
CA PHE A 344 0.21 5.26 -16.46
C PHE A 344 -0.74 4.09 -16.71
N SER A 345 -1.99 4.23 -16.29
CA SER A 345 -2.97 3.16 -16.42
C SER A 345 -3.60 3.18 -17.81
N LEU A 346 -3.71 2.02 -18.45
CA LEU A 346 -4.54 1.87 -19.66
C LEU A 346 -6.04 2.04 -19.34
N ASN A 347 -6.41 1.92 -18.05
CA ASN A 347 -7.72 2.25 -17.53
C ASN A 347 -7.54 3.22 -16.34
N PRO A 348 -7.48 4.54 -16.58
CA PRO A 348 -7.24 5.55 -15.54
C PRO A 348 -8.25 5.51 -14.39
N LYS A 349 -9.51 5.19 -14.70
CA LYS A 349 -10.59 5.02 -13.72
C LYS A 349 -10.63 3.62 -13.11
N GLY A 350 -9.81 2.70 -13.62
CA GLY A 350 -9.63 1.39 -13.05
C GLY A 350 -9.16 1.46 -11.60
N ARG A 351 -9.48 0.43 -10.84
CA ARG A 351 -9.01 0.27 -9.46
C ARG A 351 -8.51 -1.16 -9.28
N ARG A 352 -7.39 -1.33 -8.58
CA ARG A 352 -6.90 -2.61 -8.08
C ARG A 352 -7.78 -2.99 -6.89
N VAL A 353 -8.64 -3.99 -7.09
CA VAL A 353 -9.53 -4.50 -6.04
C VAL A 353 -8.99 -5.85 -5.57
N THR A 354 -8.69 -5.95 -4.29
CA THR A 354 -8.18 -7.19 -3.66
C THR A 354 -8.94 -7.51 -2.40
N LEU A 355 -9.19 -8.81 -2.20
CA LEU A 355 -9.59 -9.38 -0.92
C LEU A 355 -8.36 -10.03 -0.29
N MET A 356 -8.04 -9.67 0.94
CA MET A 356 -6.98 -10.29 1.72
C MET A 356 -7.60 -11.14 2.82
N VAL A 357 -7.03 -12.33 3.04
CA VAL A 357 -7.40 -13.20 4.15
C VAL A 357 -6.14 -13.71 4.84
N ALA A 358 -6.01 -13.42 6.12
CA ALA A 358 -4.98 -13.95 7.00
C ALA A 358 -5.55 -15.09 7.84
N PHE A 359 -4.85 -16.22 7.85
CA PHE A 359 -5.25 -17.42 8.56
C PHE A 359 -4.44 -17.56 9.85
N TRP A 360 -5.11 -17.44 11.00
CA TRP A 360 -4.47 -17.38 12.31
C TRP A 360 -4.71 -18.65 13.10
N GLU A 361 -3.66 -19.14 13.78
CA GLU A 361 -3.82 -20.18 14.81
C GLU A 361 -4.71 -19.67 15.96
N ASP A 362 -4.43 -18.44 16.42
CA ASP A 362 -5.27 -17.70 17.35
C ASP A 362 -5.05 -16.18 17.19
N ILE A 363 -6.12 -15.41 17.32
CA ILE A 363 -6.11 -13.94 17.31
C ILE A 363 -7.30 -13.42 18.12
N LYS A 364 -7.06 -12.34 18.86
CA LYS A 364 -8.08 -11.73 19.71
C LYS A 364 -9.08 -10.96 18.85
N GLN A 365 -10.35 -11.33 18.95
CA GLN A 365 -11.42 -10.49 18.44
C GLN A 365 -11.50 -9.20 19.28
N ARG A 366 -11.48 -8.04 18.62
CA ARG A 366 -11.56 -6.74 19.28
C ARG A 366 -13.00 -6.26 19.34
N GLY A 367 -13.31 -5.55 20.42
CA GLY A 367 -14.64 -5.01 20.68
C GLY A 367 -15.04 -3.94 19.66
N THR A 368 -16.34 -3.79 19.44
CA THR A 368 -16.93 -2.75 18.58
C THR A 368 -17.01 -1.38 19.28
N GLU A 369 -16.14 -1.11 20.27
CA GLU A 369 -16.31 -0.01 21.24
C GLU A 369 -16.17 1.40 20.65
N ALA A 370 -15.81 1.51 19.37
CA ALA A 370 -16.00 2.72 18.59
C ALA A 370 -16.86 2.39 17.35
N ASP A 371 -17.79 3.27 17.00
CA ASP A 371 -18.57 3.26 15.75
C ASP A 371 -17.70 3.44 14.48
N GLY A 372 -16.39 3.15 14.57
CA GLY A 372 -15.39 3.37 13.55
C GLY A 372 -14.69 2.09 13.08
N PRO A 373 -13.92 2.19 11.99
CA PRO A 373 -13.00 1.15 11.50
C PRO A 373 -12.01 0.68 12.58
N GLY A 374 -11.56 -0.57 12.48
CA GLY A 374 -10.57 -1.15 13.39
C GLY A 374 -10.23 -2.61 13.06
N ALA A 375 -9.12 -3.10 13.62
CA ALA A 375 -8.60 -4.45 13.38
C ALA A 375 -9.44 -5.54 14.07
N SER A 376 -9.50 -6.72 13.44
CA SER A 376 -10.04 -7.99 13.96
C SER A 376 -11.41 -7.87 14.64
N ARG A 377 -12.31 -7.10 14.01
CA ARG A 377 -13.66 -6.86 14.54
C ARG A 377 -14.57 -8.06 14.31
N ALA A 378 -15.61 -8.17 15.11
CA ALA A 378 -16.72 -9.06 14.80
C ALA A 378 -17.32 -8.68 13.44
N PHE A 379 -17.59 -9.67 12.60
CA PHE A 379 -18.41 -9.46 11.40
C PHE A 379 -19.81 -8.96 11.81
N PRO A 380 -20.42 -8.00 11.10
CA PRO A 380 -21.74 -7.49 11.46
C PRO A 380 -22.77 -8.61 11.55
N VAL A 381 -23.78 -8.45 12.39
CA VAL A 381 -24.88 -9.43 12.52
C VAL A 381 -25.97 -9.12 11.49
N ALA A 382 -26.61 -10.16 10.94
CA ALA A 382 -27.72 -10.00 10.03
C ALA A 382 -28.83 -9.11 10.62
N GLY A 383 -29.27 -8.11 9.86
CA GLY A 383 -30.27 -7.14 10.31
C GLY A 383 -29.71 -6.00 11.18
N ALA A 384 -28.40 -5.95 11.43
CA ALA A 384 -27.77 -4.75 11.98
C ALA A 384 -28.02 -3.56 11.04
N THR A 385 -28.61 -2.49 11.57
CA THR A 385 -29.12 -1.37 10.77
C THR A 385 -28.05 -0.40 10.28
N ASN A 386 -26.82 -0.52 10.79
CA ASN A 386 -25.80 0.51 10.58
C ASN A 386 -25.02 0.32 9.26
N PHE A 387 -25.09 -0.86 8.64
CA PHE A 387 -24.30 -1.19 7.46
C PHE A 387 -25.12 -1.93 6.42
N THR A 388 -25.33 -1.31 5.26
CA THR A 388 -26.06 -1.95 4.15
C THR A 388 -25.18 -2.90 3.34
N TRP A 389 -23.86 -2.69 3.37
CA TRP A 389 -22.91 -3.53 2.64
C TRP A 389 -22.96 -5.00 3.08
N ALA A 390 -23.12 -5.25 4.38
CA ALA A 390 -23.09 -6.60 4.95
C ALA A 390 -24.30 -7.44 4.53
N ASN A 391 -25.41 -6.81 4.14
CA ASN A 391 -26.62 -7.52 3.70
C ASN A 391 -26.39 -8.43 2.50
N LYS A 392 -25.44 -8.07 1.61
CA LYS A 392 -25.06 -8.91 0.47
C LYS A 392 -24.29 -10.15 0.89
N MET A 393 -23.68 -10.13 2.08
CA MET A 393 -22.76 -11.17 2.55
C MET A 393 -23.40 -12.19 3.50
N PHE A 394 -24.66 -12.00 3.92
CA PHE A 394 -25.34 -12.90 4.87
C PHE A 394 -25.99 -14.13 4.23
N GLU A 395 -26.30 -14.08 2.94
CA GLU A 395 -27.09 -15.12 2.30
C GLU A 395 -26.23 -16.35 1.97
N LEU A 396 -26.46 -17.45 2.68
CA LEU A 396 -25.83 -18.74 2.38
C LEU A 396 -26.30 -19.26 1.01
N ARG A 397 -25.35 -19.66 0.16
CA ARG A 397 -25.60 -20.17 -1.20
C ARG A 397 -25.44 -21.68 -1.20
N LYS A 398 -26.51 -22.46 -1.37
CA LYS A 398 -26.44 -23.94 -1.33
C LYS A 398 -25.64 -24.50 -2.50
N GLU A 399 -25.72 -23.82 -3.64
CA GLU A 399 -24.97 -24.12 -4.86
C GLU A 399 -23.44 -24.07 -4.67
N TRP A 400 -22.96 -23.46 -3.58
CA TRP A 400 -21.53 -23.31 -3.28
C TRP A 400 -20.95 -24.43 -2.41
N GLU A 401 -21.77 -25.38 -1.96
CA GLU A 401 -21.32 -26.46 -1.09
C GLU A 401 -20.42 -27.50 -1.81
N GLU A 402 -20.50 -27.60 -3.15
CA GLU A 402 -19.84 -28.64 -3.97
C GLU A 402 -18.74 -28.13 -4.92
N VAL A 403 -18.01 -27.08 -4.54
CA VAL A 403 -16.94 -26.56 -5.41
C VAL A 403 -15.70 -27.47 -5.33
N SER A 404 -15.46 -28.25 -6.40
CA SER A 404 -14.44 -29.30 -6.48
C SER A 404 -13.36 -29.08 -7.54
N LYS A 405 -13.40 -27.99 -8.31
CA LYS A 405 -12.35 -27.73 -9.30
C LYS A 405 -11.07 -27.30 -8.58
N GLU A 406 -10.02 -28.12 -8.68
CA GLU A 406 -8.70 -27.72 -8.23
C GLU A 406 -8.21 -26.52 -9.08
N PRO A 407 -7.68 -25.47 -8.45
CA PRO A 407 -7.21 -24.30 -9.16
C PRO A 407 -5.86 -24.58 -9.83
N THR A 408 -5.55 -23.81 -10.87
CA THR A 408 -4.33 -24.03 -11.66
C THR A 408 -3.14 -23.35 -10.99
N ILE A 409 -2.08 -24.10 -10.70
CA ILE A 409 -0.81 -23.50 -10.22
C ILE A 409 -0.22 -22.67 -11.34
N THR A 410 0.13 -21.42 -11.04
CA THR A 410 0.77 -20.54 -12.02
C THR A 410 2.10 -20.07 -11.48
N ILE A 411 3.19 -20.47 -12.14
CA ILE A 411 4.56 -20.05 -11.78
C ILE A 411 5.06 -18.97 -12.75
N GLU A 412 4.58 -19.00 -13.99
CA GLU A 412 5.04 -18.16 -15.11
C GLU A 412 4.85 -16.65 -14.89
N ASP A 413 3.91 -16.27 -14.01
CA ASP A 413 3.61 -14.87 -13.70
C ASP A 413 4.22 -14.37 -12.38
N ILE A 414 5.14 -15.15 -11.79
CA ILE A 414 5.96 -14.75 -10.65
C ILE A 414 7.30 -14.24 -11.20
N ILE A 415 7.62 -12.97 -10.94
CA ILE A 415 8.90 -12.39 -11.35
C ILE A 415 9.88 -12.45 -10.16
N PRO A 416 10.94 -13.26 -10.24
CA PRO A 416 11.95 -13.30 -9.19
C PRO A 416 12.79 -12.02 -9.20
N VAL A 417 13.09 -11.53 -8.02
CA VAL A 417 13.94 -10.38 -7.73
C VAL A 417 15.17 -10.89 -6.99
N SER A 418 16.35 -10.65 -7.55
CA SER A 418 17.64 -11.10 -7.00
C SER A 418 18.25 -10.12 -6.00
N SER A 419 17.74 -8.90 -5.94
CA SER A 419 18.14 -7.88 -4.96
C SER A 419 16.91 -7.06 -4.62
N VAL A 420 16.38 -7.18 -3.40
CA VAL A 420 15.24 -6.36 -2.97
C VAL A 420 15.68 -4.94 -2.64
N TRP A 421 16.79 -4.83 -1.92
CA TRP A 421 17.36 -3.57 -1.47
C TRP A 421 18.66 -3.26 -2.20
N GLU A 422 18.91 -1.97 -2.43
CA GLU A 422 20.19 -1.43 -2.91
C GLU A 422 20.66 -0.37 -1.93
N LYS A 423 21.97 -0.33 -1.69
CA LYS A 423 22.58 0.74 -0.91
C LYS A 423 22.60 2.02 -1.75
N VAL A 424 22.19 3.13 -1.15
CA VAL A 424 22.36 4.46 -1.74
C VAL A 424 23.85 4.81 -1.63
N GLU A 425 24.53 4.96 -2.78
CA GLU A 425 25.94 5.36 -2.77
C GLU A 425 26.09 6.72 -2.07
N GLN A 426 26.95 6.84 -1.06
CA GLN A 426 27.23 8.13 -0.43
C GLN A 426 28.36 8.84 -1.19
N SER A 427 28.29 10.16 -1.30
CA SER A 427 29.39 10.94 -1.89
C SER A 427 30.64 10.90 -1.01
N ASP A 428 31.83 10.96 -1.60
CA ASP A 428 33.10 10.95 -0.85
C ASP A 428 33.25 12.13 0.14
N ALA A 429 32.46 13.20 0.00
CA ALA A 429 32.46 14.34 0.91
C ALA A 429 31.85 14.02 2.29
N GLU A 430 30.90 13.10 2.37
CA GLU A 430 30.24 12.69 3.63
C GLU A 430 31.03 11.62 4.40
N ARG A 431 31.90 10.87 3.70
CA ARG A 431 32.89 9.99 4.34
C ARG A 431 33.88 10.75 5.22
N VAL A 432 34.11 12.03 4.96
CA VAL A 432 35.09 12.85 5.70
C VAL A 432 34.44 13.57 6.88
N SER A 433 33.14 13.92 6.82
CA SER A 433 32.44 14.57 7.94
C SER A 433 32.00 13.58 9.04
N SER A 434 31.73 12.31 8.68
CA SER A 434 31.41 11.23 9.63
C SER A 434 32.63 10.65 10.37
N ALA A 435 33.85 11.13 10.05
CA ALA A 435 35.08 10.73 10.75
C ALA A 435 35.22 11.30 12.18
N SER A 436 34.28 12.16 12.61
CA SER A 436 34.20 12.62 14.01
C SER A 436 33.05 11.94 14.77
N GLY A 437 33.21 10.63 14.93
CA GLY A 437 32.50 9.85 15.94
C GLY A 437 31.16 9.29 15.47
N HIS A 438 31.18 8.14 14.80
CA HIS A 438 30.47 6.93 15.20
C HIS A 438 31.21 5.74 14.57
N ARG A 439 31.45 4.69 15.38
CA ARG A 439 32.23 3.52 14.99
C ARG A 439 31.56 2.81 13.81
N ALA A 440 32.35 2.51 12.78
CA ALA A 440 32.09 1.36 11.91
C ALA A 440 31.98 0.11 12.80
N GLY A 441 30.76 -0.39 12.97
CA GLY A 441 30.44 -1.48 13.88
C GLY A 441 29.06 -1.35 14.49
N ALA A 442 28.01 -1.38 13.68
CA ALA A 442 26.67 -1.74 14.15
C ALA A 442 26.17 -2.88 13.26
N SER A 443 26.36 -4.12 13.74
CA SER A 443 25.64 -5.29 13.23
C SER A 443 24.16 -5.12 13.58
N GLY A 444 23.32 -4.82 12.59
CA GLY A 444 21.88 -4.68 12.77
C GLY A 444 21.20 -4.18 11.50
N LEU A 445 19.89 -4.43 11.38
CA LEU A 445 19.05 -3.86 10.34
C LEU A 445 19.08 -2.33 10.40
N PRO A 446 19.11 -1.63 9.25
CA PRO A 446 18.92 -0.18 9.24
C PRO A 446 17.53 0.18 9.79
N GLY A 447 17.43 1.40 10.33
CA GLY A 447 16.13 1.96 10.68
C GLY A 447 15.20 2.00 9.47
N TYR A 448 13.90 1.88 9.71
CA TYR A 448 12.91 1.83 8.64
C TYR A 448 12.87 3.13 7.84
N GLU A 449 13.10 4.25 8.51
CA GLU A 449 13.28 5.60 7.98
C GLU A 449 14.53 5.76 7.10
N ALA A 450 15.54 4.91 7.27
CA ALA A 450 16.74 4.90 6.42
C ALA A 450 16.53 4.15 5.10
N CYS A 451 15.37 3.51 4.92
CA CYS A 451 15.04 2.66 3.77
C CYS A 451 13.95 3.29 2.90
N PHE A 452 14.33 3.86 1.76
CA PHE A 452 13.37 4.41 0.80
C PHE A 452 12.57 3.32 0.09
N GLN A 453 11.25 3.35 0.27
CA GLN A 453 10.30 2.47 -0.41
C GLN A 453 9.42 3.23 -1.42
N GLY A 454 9.20 4.52 -1.18
CA GLY A 454 8.52 5.44 -2.09
C GLY A 454 7.02 5.65 -1.84
N PHE A 455 6.42 5.03 -0.82
CA PHE A 455 4.97 5.14 -0.56
C PHE A 455 4.64 4.97 0.92
#